data_AF-A0A0R2KGJ9-F1
#
_entry.id   AF-A0A0R2KGJ9-F1
#
_cell.length_a   1.000
_cell.length_b   1.000
_cell.length_c   1.000
_cell.angle_alpha   90.00
_cell.angle_beta   90.00
_cell.angle_gamma   90.00
#
_symmetry.space_group_name_H-M   'P 1'
#
loop_
_entity.id
_entity.type
_entity.pdbx_description
1 polymer ?
#
loop_
_entity_poly.entity_id
_entity_poly.type
_entity_poly.pdbx_seq_one_letter_code
_entity_poly.pdbx_strand_id
1 'polypeptide(L)'
;MVMIVVLAVLVIYNLRLSFTIARLKSKVQFKQPQDLTEVETEKLQKIAKARRKWVVLSQLFFWFSIYLAVMGSTGQLLFFMILYVVVLIVLNKYAMLSTQAIIEN
;
A
#
# COMPACT_ATOMS: atom_id res chain seq x y z
N MET A 1 -0.98 22.39 12.68
CA MET A 1 0.18 21.58 13.13
C MET A 1 -0.13 20.09 13.27
N VAL A 2 -1.21 19.69 13.94
CA VAL A 2 -1.55 18.26 14.17
C VAL A 2 -1.60 17.41 12.90
N MET A 3 -2.26 17.88 11.83
CA MET A 3 -2.36 17.13 10.56
C MET A 3 -0.98 16.87 9.90
N ILE A 4 -0.03 17.80 10.04
CA ILE A 4 1.33 17.65 9.48
C ILE A 4 2.08 16.56 10.23
N VAL A 5 1.96 16.53 11.57
CA VAL A 5 2.57 15.49 12.41
C VAL A 5 1.98 14.11 12.08
N VAL A 6 0.66 14.02 11.94
CA VAL A 6 -0.03 12.78 11.55
C VAL A 6 0.45 12.29 10.17
N LEU A 7 0.54 13.20 9.20
CA LEU A 7 1.04 12.87 7.87
C LEU A 7 2.48 12.35 7.91
N ALA A 8 3.37 13.02 8.65
CA ALA A 8 4.76 12.62 8.80
C ALA A 8 4.89 11.20 9.41
N VAL A 9 4.14 10.91 10.48
CA VAL A 9 4.11 9.58 11.10
C VAL A 9 3.64 8.51 10.12
N LEU A 10 2.56 8.79 9.38
CA LEU A 10 2.01 7.85 8.40
C LEU A 10 2.99 7.59 7.25
N VAL A 11 3.68 8.62 6.75
CA VAL A 11 4.69 8.46 5.69
C VAL A 11 5.86 7.61 6.18
N ILE A 12 6.38 7.88 7.38
CA ILE A 12 7.46 7.10 7.98
C ILE A 12 7.05 5.64 8.14
N TYR A 13 5.83 5.39 8.64
CA TYR A 13 5.30 4.04 8.78
C TYR A 13 5.18 3.33 7.42
N ASN A 14 4.67 4.03 6.41
CA ASN A 14 4.53 3.50 5.06
C ASN A 14 5.88 3.14 4.43
N LEU A 15 6.90 3.97 4.64
CA LEU A 15 8.28 3.70 4.20
C LEU A 15 8.84 2.46 4.88
N ARG A 16 8.74 2.36 6.21
CA ARG A 16 9.18 1.15 6.95
C ARG A 16 8.49 -0.11 6.44
N LEU A 17 7.18 -0.06 6.21
CA LEU A 17 6.43 -1.19 5.68
C LEU A 17 6.88 -1.57 4.27
N SER A 18 7.12 -0.58 3.41
CA SER A 18 7.66 -0.79 2.05
C SER A 18 9.04 -1.47 2.10
N PHE A 19 9.92 -1.03 3.00
CA PHE A 19 11.23 -1.65 3.21
C PHE A 19 11.13 -3.10 3.69
N THR A 20 10.23 -3.40 4.63
CA THR A 20 9.98 -4.77 5.09
C THR A 20 9.51 -5.67 3.94
N ILE A 21 8.61 -5.18 3.07
CA ILE A 21 8.16 -5.92 1.90
C ILE A 21 9.28 -6.14 0.90
N ALA A 22 10.12 -5.12 0.64
CA ALA A 22 11.27 -5.26 -0.24
C ALA A 22 12.25 -6.33 0.27
N ARG A 23 12.50 -6.35 1.59
CA ARG A 23 13.32 -7.36 2.25
C ARG A 23 12.68 -8.75 2.26
N LEU A 24 11.36 -8.85 2.34
CA LEU A 24 10.63 -10.12 2.19
C LEU A 24 10.77 -10.62 0.76
N LYS A 25 10.48 -9.78 -0.24
CA LYS A 25 10.60 -10.12 -1.66
C LYS A 25 12.02 -10.55 -2.06
N SER A 26 13.05 -9.91 -1.52
CA SER A 26 14.44 -10.31 -1.77
C SER A 26 14.76 -11.70 -1.22
N LYS A 27 14.05 -12.17 -0.18
CA LYS A 27 14.14 -13.55 0.31
C LYS A 27 13.35 -14.54 -0.56
N VAL A 28 12.25 -14.08 -1.19
CA VAL A 28 11.38 -14.92 -2.05
C VAL A 28 11.95 -15.14 -3.46
N GLN A 29 12.91 -14.34 -3.93
CA GLN A 29 13.53 -14.50 -5.25
C GLN A 29 14.10 -15.91 -5.55
N PHE A 30 14.13 -16.81 -4.55
CA PHE A 30 14.57 -18.21 -4.67
C PHE A 30 13.43 -19.25 -4.75
N LYS A 31 12.14 -18.90 -4.62
CA LYS A 31 11.02 -19.85 -4.79
C LYS A 31 10.20 -19.52 -6.04
N GLN A 32 10.12 -20.47 -6.96
CA GLN A 32 9.32 -20.33 -8.19
C GLN A 32 7.82 -20.54 -7.87
N PRO A 33 6.91 -19.79 -8.52
CA PRO A 33 5.46 -19.85 -8.26
C PRO A 33 4.78 -21.14 -8.76
N GLN A 34 5.53 -22.17 -9.13
CA GLN A 34 5.01 -23.40 -9.75
C GLN A 34 4.46 -24.42 -8.73
N ASP A 35 4.66 -24.21 -7.43
CA ASP A 35 4.19 -25.12 -6.36
C ASP A 35 2.93 -24.63 -5.61
N LEU A 36 2.21 -23.63 -6.13
CA LEU A 36 1.02 -23.08 -5.46
C LEU A 36 -0.23 -23.93 -5.71
N THR A 37 -0.86 -24.39 -4.64
CA THR A 37 -2.10 -25.20 -4.67
C THR A 37 -3.30 -24.35 -5.12
N GLU A 38 -4.36 -24.94 -5.71
CA GLU A 38 -5.58 -24.25 -6.16
C GLU A 38 -6.23 -23.35 -5.08
N VAL A 39 -6.18 -23.79 -3.81
CA VAL A 39 -6.72 -23.03 -2.67
C VAL A 39 -5.90 -21.76 -2.38
N GLU A 40 -4.60 -21.78 -2.67
CA GLU A 40 -3.69 -20.66 -2.43
C GLU A 40 -3.77 -19.64 -3.56
N THR A 41 -3.96 -20.11 -4.80
CA THR A 41 -4.25 -19.26 -5.94
C THR A 41 -5.57 -18.51 -5.76
N GLU A 42 -6.62 -19.13 -5.21
CA GLU A 42 -7.87 -18.44 -4.90
C GLU A 42 -7.69 -17.35 -3.82
N LYS A 43 -6.91 -17.63 -2.76
CA LYS A 43 -6.57 -16.63 -1.73
C LYS A 43 -5.77 -15.46 -2.30
N LEU A 44 -4.76 -15.73 -3.12
CA LEU A 44 -3.94 -14.70 -3.78
C LEU A 44 -4.78 -13.85 -4.75
N GLN A 45 -5.71 -14.45 -5.49
CA GLN A 45 -6.63 -13.72 -6.37
C GLN A 45 -7.57 -12.80 -5.58
N LYS A 46 -8.11 -13.25 -4.43
CA LYS A 46 -8.93 -12.40 -3.54
C LYS A 46 -8.13 -11.19 -3.03
N ILE A 47 -6.88 -11.41 -2.61
CA ILE A 47 -5.95 -10.35 -2.18
C ILE A 47 -5.65 -9.38 -3.34
N ALA A 48 -5.37 -9.89 -4.54
CA ALA A 48 -5.09 -9.07 -5.72
C ALA A 48 -6.29 -8.21 -6.15
N LYS A 49 -7.50 -8.77 -6.12
CA LYS A 49 -8.75 -8.06 -6.44
C LYS A 49 -9.03 -6.94 -5.43
N ALA A 50 -8.82 -7.20 -4.14
CA ALA A 50 -8.93 -6.18 -3.10
C ALA A 50 -7.88 -5.07 -3.31
N ARG A 51 -6.62 -5.44 -3.53
CA ARG A 51 -5.53 -4.49 -3.80
C ARG A 51 -5.84 -3.57 -4.98
N ARG A 52 -6.41 -4.08 -6.08
CA ARG A 52 -6.74 -3.26 -7.26
C ARG A 52 -7.71 -2.12 -6.93
N LYS A 53 -8.70 -2.35 -6.07
CA LYS A 53 -9.65 -1.31 -5.63
C LYS A 53 -8.93 -0.18 -4.87
N TRP A 54 -8.01 -0.55 -3.97
CA TRP A 54 -7.22 0.41 -3.20
C TRP A 54 -6.22 1.18 -4.06
N VAL A 55 -5.67 0.58 -5.14
CA VAL A 55 -4.79 1.30 -6.09
C VAL A 55 -5.55 2.43 -6.77
N VAL A 56 -6.75 2.17 -7.28
CA VAL A 56 -7.59 3.18 -7.91
C VAL A 56 -7.92 4.31 -6.92
N LEU A 57 -8.25 3.95 -5.67
CA LEU A 57 -8.53 4.93 -4.63
C LEU A 57 -7.31 5.81 -4.28
N SER A 58 -6.10 5.22 -4.26
CA SER A 58 -4.87 5.98 -4.04
C SER A 58 -4.61 7.00 -5.16
N GLN A 59 -4.84 6.61 -6.41
CA GLN A 59 -4.66 7.52 -7.54
C GLN A 59 -5.64 8.69 -7.47
N LEU A 60 -6.89 8.45 -7.10
CA LEU A 60 -7.87 9.52 -6.90
C LEU A 60 -7.41 10.51 -5.82
N PHE A 61 -7.00 10.02 -4.65
CA PHE A 61 -6.53 10.91 -3.57
C PHE A 61 -5.26 11.69 -3.95
N PHE A 62 -4.37 11.09 -4.74
CA PHE A 62 -3.20 11.79 -5.26
C PHE A 62 -3.60 12.93 -6.22
N TRP A 63 -4.49 12.68 -7.17
CA TRP A 63 -4.97 13.71 -8.10
C TRP A 63 -5.73 14.82 -7.39
N PHE A 64 -6.57 14.49 -6.39
CA PHE A 64 -7.22 15.49 -5.54
C PHE A 64 -6.20 16.32 -4.76
N SER A 65 -5.12 15.71 -4.27
CA SER A 65 -4.05 16.43 -3.58
C SER A 65 -3.36 17.42 -4.53
N ILE A 66 -3.05 17.02 -5.77
CA ILE A 66 -2.46 17.93 -6.77
C ILE A 66 -3.40 19.09 -7.07
N TYR A 67 -4.68 18.82 -7.31
CA TYR A 67 -5.68 19.84 -7.58
C TYR A 67 -5.79 20.86 -6.43
N LEU A 68 -5.84 20.38 -5.19
CA LEU A 68 -5.94 21.23 -4.00
C LEU A 68 -4.65 22.02 -3.71
N ALA A 69 -3.48 21.46 -4.08
CA ALA A 69 -2.21 22.18 -3.99
C ALA A 69 -2.19 23.40 -4.93
N VAL A 70 -2.75 23.26 -6.13
CA VAL A 70 -2.88 24.38 -7.10
C VAL A 70 -3.89 25.42 -6.62
N MET A 71 -4.98 25.00 -5.98
CA MET A 71 -6.00 25.90 -5.44
C MET A 71 -5.59 26.61 -4.13
N GLY A 72 -4.43 26.27 -3.54
CA GLY A 72 -3.94 26.90 -2.30
C GLY A 72 -4.68 26.48 -1.02
N SER A 73 -5.50 25.42 -1.07
CA SER A 73 -6.29 24.97 0.08
C SER A 73 -5.48 24.00 0.97
N THR A 74 -4.56 24.54 1.77
CA THR A 74 -3.59 23.76 2.58
C THR A 74 -4.25 22.75 3.53
N GLY A 75 -5.40 23.10 4.12
CA GLY A 75 -6.13 22.21 5.04
C GLY A 75 -6.72 20.98 4.36
N GLN A 76 -7.39 21.19 3.22
CA GLN A 76 -7.97 20.09 2.44
C GLN A 76 -6.87 19.26 1.77
N LEU A 77 -5.81 19.92 1.29
CA LEU A 77 -4.61 19.25 0.76
C LEU A 77 -4.05 18.24 1.76
N LEU A 78 -3.80 18.67 3.01
CA LEU A 78 -3.27 17.79 4.06
C LEU A 78 -4.20 16.61 4.35
N PHE A 79 -5.51 16.84 4.36
CA PHE A 79 -6.49 15.77 4.55
C PHE A 79 -6.42 14.71 3.44
N PHE A 80 -6.41 15.13 2.17
CA PHE A 80 -6.29 14.19 1.04
C PHE A 80 -4.94 13.49 0.98
N MET A 81 -3.85 14.17 1.36
CA MET A 81 -2.55 13.54 1.51
C MET A 81 -2.54 12.47 2.62
N ILE A 82 -3.19 12.73 3.76
CA ILE A 82 -3.32 11.72 4.83
C ILE A 82 -4.09 10.51 4.31
N LEU A 83 -5.22 10.71 3.64
CA LEU A 83 -6.00 9.62 3.05
C LEU A 83 -5.19 8.82 2.03
N TYR A 84 -4.43 9.50 1.17
CA TYR A 84 -3.52 8.86 0.23
C TYR A 84 -2.51 7.95 0.93
N VAL A 85 -1.85 8.44 1.98
CA VAL A 85 -0.84 7.65 2.72
C VAL A 85 -1.49 6.48 3.46
N VAL A 86 -2.69 6.64 4.04
CA VAL A 86 -3.44 5.54 4.65
C VAL A 86 -3.74 4.44 3.63
N VAL A 87 -4.16 4.82 2.42
CA VAL A 87 -4.40 3.83 1.35
C VAL A 87 -3.11 3.12 0.93
N LEU A 88 -1.98 3.83 0.85
CA LEU A 88 -0.68 3.21 0.57
C LEU A 88 -0.28 2.19 1.64
N ILE A 89 -0.52 2.49 2.92
CA ILE A 89 -0.27 1.56 4.02
C ILE A 89 -1.09 0.28 3.84
N VAL A 90 -2.38 0.42 3.51
CA VAL A 90 -3.27 -0.72 3.26
C VAL A 90 -2.77 -1.55 2.07
N LEU A 91 -2.38 -0.90 0.97
CA LEU A 91 -1.81 -1.57 -0.20
C LEU A 91 -0.53 -2.35 0.12
N ASN A 92 0.33 -1.76 0.94
CA ASN A 92 1.55 -2.41 1.40
C ASN A 92 1.23 -3.61 2.31
N LYS A 93 0.24 -3.50 3.19
CA LYS A 93 -0.21 -4.64 4.02
C LYS A 93 -0.70 -5.81 3.15
N TYR A 94 -1.45 -5.54 2.08
CA TYR A 94 -1.84 -6.58 1.12
C TYR A 94 -0.64 -7.22 0.43
N ALA A 95 0.35 -6.42 0.03
CA ALA A 95 1.58 -6.93 -0.59
C ALA A 95 2.43 -7.77 0.38
N MET A 96 2.43 -7.42 1.67
CA MET A 96 3.09 -8.19 2.71
C MET A 96 2.41 -9.56 2.90
N LEU A 97 1.08 -9.59 3.02
CA LEU A 97 0.31 -10.83 3.15
C LEU A 97 0.49 -11.75 1.94
N SER A 98 0.46 -11.21 0.72
CA SER A 98 0.72 -12.03 -0.48
C SER A 98 2.14 -12.58 -0.51
N THR A 99 3.13 -11.82 -0.01
CA THR A 99 4.52 -12.27 0.03
C THR A 99 4.74 -13.34 1.10
N GLN A 100 4.09 -13.22 2.27
CA GLN A 100 4.15 -14.23 3.33
C GLN A 100 3.51 -15.56 2.90
N ALA A 101 2.36 -15.50 2.23
CA ALA A 101 1.70 -16.69 1.69
C ALA A 101 2.57 -17.49 0.70
N ILE A 102 3.54 -16.84 0.04
CA ILE A 102 4.50 -17.48 -0.86
C ILE A 102 5.72 -18.03 -0.10
N ILE A 103 6.02 -17.53 1.11
CA ILE A 103 7.18 -17.96 1.91
C ILE A 103 6.87 -19.17 2.80
N GLU A 104 5.66 -19.21 3.39
CA GLU A 104 5.23 -20.32 4.28
C GLU A 104 5.00 -21.63 3.52
N ASN A 105 4.95 -21.55 2.19
CA ASN A 105 4.90 -22.66 1.25
C ASN A 105 6.28 -22.86 0.65
#